data_AF-A0AAV6IQ86-F1
#
_entry.id   AF-A0AAV6IQ86-F1
#
_cell.length_a   1.000
_cell.length_b   1.000
_cell.length_c   1.000
_cell.angle_alpha   90.00
_cell.angle_beta   90.00
_cell.angle_gamma   90.00
#
_symmetry.space_group_name_H-M   'P 1'
#
loop_
_entity.id
_entity.type
_entity.pdbx_description
1 polymer ?
#
loop_
_entity_poly.entity_id
_entity_poly.type
_entity_poly.pdbx_seq_one_letter_code
_entity_poly.pdbx_strand_id
1 'polypeptide(L)'
;MGFLRSVVSTTTTTTAIAAAAATAVFALSSSSPSPPPPPPPSSSNYYISRNLTFPCLSITNSALTPLLRFGLLKTTFRPPSALHMDAPSSDHQLPFQNNAVLPELLTEYMVDMKCDGCVNAVKNKLATVDVFELIRATEPIYGFLGITLGIKNVDVDLSNQVVRILGSSPVKTMTEALEQTGRKARLIGQGVPEDFLVSAAVSEFKGPDIFGVVRLALVNMELARIEANFSGLSPGKHGWSINEFGDLTKGPSSTGKVFNPANKVTEKQPLGDLGTLEVDEKGEAFFSGFKEQLRVVDLIGRSIVVYETEDKSDPGLAAAVIARSAGVGENYKKLCTCDGTTIWEATDKDFVTNKV
;
A
#
# COMPACT_ATOMS: atom_id res chain seq x y z
N MET A 1 -10.40 17.17 90.93
CA MET A 1 -9.48 18.23 90.46
C MET A 1 -9.46 18.16 88.94
N GLY A 2 -10.43 18.73 88.23
CA GLY A 2 -10.47 20.12 87.74
C GLY A 2 -10.24 20.10 86.21
N PHE A 3 -11.28 20.00 85.38
CA PHE A 3 -12.01 21.07 84.65
C PHE A 3 -11.18 21.95 83.71
N LEU A 4 -11.60 21.98 82.42
CA LEU A 4 -11.73 23.10 81.44
C LEU A 4 -11.60 22.52 80.01
N ARG A 5 -12.65 22.20 79.25
CA ARG A 5 -13.62 23.03 78.47
C ARG A 5 -13.00 24.10 77.55
N SER A 6 -13.19 23.91 76.24
CA SER A 6 -13.28 24.95 75.19
C SER A 6 -14.14 24.35 74.05
N VAL A 7 -15.47 24.52 74.06
CA VAL A 7 -16.31 25.59 73.48
C VAL A 7 -16.30 25.64 71.95
N VAL A 8 -17.45 25.24 71.41
CA VAL A 8 -17.94 25.40 70.04
C VAL A 8 -18.23 26.88 69.75
N SER A 9 -17.94 27.34 68.53
CA SER A 9 -18.61 28.49 67.94
C SER A 9 -18.93 28.23 66.47
N THR A 10 -20.21 27.97 66.25
CA THR A 10 -20.91 28.03 64.97
C THR A 10 -21.25 29.49 64.67
N THR A 11 -20.82 30.00 63.52
CA THR A 11 -21.36 31.22 62.92
C THR A 11 -21.93 30.90 61.55
N THR A 12 -23.26 30.96 61.51
CA THR A 12 -24.11 31.01 60.34
C THR A 12 -23.99 32.39 59.69
N THR A 13 -23.71 32.45 58.39
CA THR A 13 -24.07 33.61 57.56
C THR A 13 -24.66 33.14 56.25
N THR A 14 -25.92 33.51 56.09
CA THR A 14 -26.83 33.30 54.97
C THR A 14 -26.54 34.26 53.81
N THR A 15 -26.88 33.78 52.61
CA THR A 15 -27.40 34.52 51.43
C THR A 15 -26.52 35.55 50.72
N ALA A 16 -26.18 35.25 49.46
CA ALA A 16 -26.60 36.06 48.31
C ALA A 16 -26.42 35.26 47.00
N ILE A 17 -27.55 34.88 46.40
CA ILE A 17 -27.64 34.45 45.00
C ILE A 17 -27.68 35.74 44.17
N ALA A 18 -26.64 35.98 43.36
CA ALA A 18 -26.65 37.03 42.36
C ALA A 18 -26.90 36.40 40.99
N ALA A 19 -28.15 36.54 40.54
CA ALA A 19 -28.56 36.31 39.17
C ALA A 19 -28.00 37.45 38.30
N ALA A 20 -27.14 37.12 37.34
CA ALA A 20 -26.78 38.03 36.25
C ALA A 20 -27.61 37.66 35.02
N ALA A 21 -28.65 38.45 34.78
CA ALA A 21 -29.35 38.52 33.51
C ALA A 21 -28.57 39.45 32.58
N ALA A 22 -28.21 38.99 31.39
CA ALA A 22 -27.90 39.85 30.25
C ALA A 22 -28.10 39.10 28.93
N THR A 23 -29.23 39.43 28.28
CA THR A 23 -29.40 39.56 26.83
C THR A 23 -29.01 38.37 25.94
N ALA A 24 -30.02 37.56 25.64
CA ALA A 24 -30.06 36.75 24.42
C ALA A 24 -30.12 37.68 23.20
N VAL A 25 -29.03 37.75 22.44
CA VAL A 25 -29.04 38.27 21.07
C VAL A 25 -29.43 37.10 20.17
N PHE A 26 -30.65 37.15 19.63
CA PHE A 26 -31.07 36.30 18.52
C PHE A 26 -30.21 36.65 17.30
N ALA A 27 -29.19 35.83 17.01
CA ALA A 27 -28.55 35.82 15.72
C ALA A 27 -29.45 35.04 14.75
N LEU A 28 -30.25 35.77 13.96
CA LEU A 28 -30.89 35.23 12.77
C LEU A 28 -29.79 34.85 11.77
N SER A 29 -29.38 33.57 11.77
CA SER A 29 -28.59 33.01 10.68
C SER A 29 -29.52 32.74 9.50
N SER A 30 -29.76 33.78 8.70
CA SER A 30 -30.39 33.63 7.39
C SER A 30 -29.51 32.74 6.51
N SER A 31 -30.04 31.56 6.17
CA SER A 31 -29.54 30.72 5.08
C SER A 31 -29.72 31.46 3.76
N SER A 32 -28.70 32.20 3.35
CA SER A 32 -28.60 32.74 1.99
C SER A 32 -27.89 31.70 1.12
N PRO A 33 -28.47 31.28 -0.02
CA PRO A 33 -27.84 30.33 -0.92
C PRO A 33 -26.59 30.94 -1.55
N SER A 34 -25.51 30.17 -1.57
CA SER A 34 -24.27 30.49 -2.29
C SER A 34 -24.58 30.78 -3.76
N PRO A 35 -24.03 31.84 -4.37
CA PRO A 35 -24.20 32.08 -5.80
C PRO A 35 -23.51 30.95 -6.59
N PRO A 36 -24.10 30.50 -7.71
CA PRO A 36 -23.48 29.47 -8.55
C PRO A 36 -22.15 29.98 -9.14
N PRO A 37 -21.20 29.06 -9.43
CA PRO A 37 -19.95 29.44 -10.08
C PRO A 37 -20.21 30.06 -11.46
N PRO A 38 -19.37 31.01 -11.91
CA PRO A 38 -19.52 31.62 -13.22
C PRO A 38 -19.36 30.57 -14.33
N PRO A 39 -20.10 30.68 -15.44
CA PRO A 39 -19.95 29.78 -16.58
C PRO A 39 -18.56 29.94 -17.21
N PRO A 40 -18.01 28.88 -17.83
CA PRO A 40 -16.76 28.99 -18.57
C PRO A 40 -16.94 29.97 -19.74
N PRO A 41 -15.89 30.73 -20.12
CA PRO A 41 -15.99 31.66 -21.22
C PRO A 41 -16.27 30.92 -22.53
N SER A 42 -17.44 31.20 -23.12
CA SER A 42 -17.78 30.82 -24.48
C SER A 42 -17.60 32.02 -25.42
N SER A 43 -16.60 31.94 -26.29
CA SER A 43 -16.53 32.70 -27.55
C SER A 43 -15.61 31.90 -28.48
N SER A 44 -16.15 31.05 -29.34
CA SER A 44 -16.78 31.36 -30.64
C SER A 44 -15.77 31.85 -31.68
N ASN A 45 -15.43 30.91 -32.57
CA ASN A 45 -15.40 31.03 -34.02
C ASN A 45 -14.80 32.29 -34.65
N TYR A 46 -13.61 32.11 -35.23
CA TYR A 46 -13.33 32.66 -36.56
C TYR A 46 -13.58 31.60 -37.62
N TYR A 47 -14.63 31.82 -38.40
CA TYR A 47 -14.79 31.28 -39.75
C TYR A 47 -13.69 31.83 -40.66
N ILE A 48 -13.13 30.98 -41.53
CA ILE A 48 -13.01 31.23 -42.97
C ILE A 48 -13.01 29.88 -43.70
N SER A 49 -13.84 29.82 -44.72
CA SER A 49 -14.13 28.70 -45.62
C SER A 49 -13.01 28.38 -46.61
N ARG A 50 -12.92 27.13 -47.07
CA ARG A 50 -13.39 26.72 -48.41
C ARG A 50 -13.19 25.22 -48.70
N ASN A 51 -14.29 24.60 -49.11
CA ASN A 51 -14.49 23.58 -50.16
C ASN A 51 -13.45 22.47 -50.39
N LEU A 52 -13.92 21.23 -50.46
CA LEU A 52 -14.10 20.49 -51.73
C LEU A 52 -14.83 19.13 -51.53
N THR A 53 -16.06 19.11 -52.04
CA THR A 53 -16.82 18.09 -52.80
C THR A 53 -16.44 16.59 -52.73
N PHE A 54 -17.45 15.80 -52.34
CA PHE A 54 -17.75 14.37 -52.63
C PHE A 54 -17.86 14.06 -54.16
N PRO A 55 -17.78 12.80 -54.68
CA PRO A 55 -18.74 11.74 -54.32
C PRO A 55 -18.29 10.25 -54.33
N CYS A 56 -19.20 9.50 -53.71
CA CYS A 56 -19.41 8.07 -53.61
C CYS A 56 -19.53 7.35 -54.98
N LEU A 57 -19.19 6.05 -55.03
CA LEU A 57 -19.90 5.04 -55.83
C LEU A 57 -19.63 3.62 -55.29
N SER A 58 -20.72 2.96 -54.89
CA SER A 58 -20.85 1.54 -54.58
C SER A 58 -21.28 0.76 -55.83
N ILE A 59 -20.66 -0.39 -56.14
CA ILE A 59 -21.25 -1.44 -57.01
C ILE A 59 -20.87 -2.84 -56.50
N THR A 60 -21.86 -3.72 -56.60
CA THR A 60 -22.03 -5.11 -56.18
C THR A 60 -21.48 -6.18 -57.16
N ASN A 61 -21.40 -7.42 -56.65
CA ASN A 61 -21.75 -8.72 -57.27
C ASN A 61 -20.66 -9.76 -57.68
N SER A 62 -20.87 -10.95 -57.06
CA SER A 62 -20.91 -12.32 -57.61
C SER A 62 -19.64 -13.16 -57.93
N ALA A 63 -19.50 -14.21 -57.10
CA ALA A 63 -19.15 -15.63 -57.32
C ALA A 63 -18.67 -16.13 -58.69
N LEU A 64 -17.63 -17.00 -58.69
CA LEU A 64 -17.61 -18.33 -59.32
C LEU A 64 -16.25 -19.07 -59.09
N THR A 65 -16.32 -20.28 -58.52
CA THR A 65 -15.32 -21.37 -58.65
C THR A 65 -15.46 -22.06 -60.01
N PRO A 66 -14.45 -22.76 -60.58
CA PRO A 66 -14.24 -24.18 -60.24
C PRO A 66 -12.79 -24.73 -60.31
N LEU A 67 -12.70 -25.95 -59.80
CA LEU A 67 -11.63 -26.96 -59.73
C LEU A 67 -10.81 -27.19 -61.02
N LEU A 68 -9.56 -27.68 -60.86
CA LEU A 68 -9.07 -28.90 -61.50
C LEU A 68 -7.76 -29.43 -60.86
N ARG A 69 -7.53 -30.73 -61.07
CA ARG A 69 -6.80 -31.70 -60.25
C ARG A 69 -5.78 -32.43 -61.14
N PHE A 70 -4.52 -32.61 -60.74
CA PHE A 70 -3.50 -33.57 -61.25
C PHE A 70 -2.28 -33.46 -60.31
N GLY A 71 -1.56 -34.47 -59.78
CA GLY A 71 -1.54 -35.92 -59.91
C GLY A 71 -0.07 -36.42 -60.00
N LEU A 72 0.46 -37.08 -58.94
CA LEU A 72 1.63 -38.02 -58.87
C LEU A 72 3.04 -37.47 -59.29
N LEU A 73 4.22 -37.91 -58.81
CA LEU A 73 4.73 -39.15 -58.19
C LEU A 73 6.11 -38.90 -57.53
N LYS A 74 6.52 -39.83 -56.64
CA LYS A 74 7.77 -39.93 -55.83
C LYS A 74 9.09 -39.90 -56.62
N THR A 75 10.15 -39.36 -56.01
CA THR A 75 11.49 -39.99 -55.90
C THR A 75 12.26 -39.51 -54.67
N THR A 76 13.02 -40.45 -54.09
CA THR A 76 13.87 -40.40 -52.90
C THR A 76 15.27 -39.86 -53.21
N PHE A 77 15.88 -39.06 -52.32
CA PHE A 77 17.33 -39.04 -52.08
C PHE A 77 17.66 -38.31 -50.75
N ARG A 78 18.53 -38.92 -49.93
CA ARG A 78 19.19 -38.37 -48.72
C ARG A 78 20.60 -37.90 -49.14
N PRO A 79 21.24 -36.86 -48.55
CA PRO A 79 22.03 -36.97 -47.30
C PRO A 79 22.19 -35.61 -46.55
N PRO A 80 23.15 -35.41 -45.61
CA PRO A 80 23.59 -36.20 -44.46
C PRO A 80 23.33 -35.48 -43.10
N SER A 81 23.64 -36.18 -42.01
CA SER A 81 23.67 -35.68 -40.62
C SER A 81 24.76 -34.63 -40.39
N ALA A 82 24.47 -33.57 -39.62
CA ALA A 82 25.31 -32.99 -38.56
C ALA A 82 24.78 -31.61 -38.14
N LEU A 83 24.28 -31.50 -36.92
CA LEU A 83 24.79 -30.61 -35.85
C LEU A 83 23.69 -30.38 -34.83
N HIS A 84 24.03 -30.77 -33.60
CA HIS A 84 23.38 -30.39 -32.36
C HIS A 84 23.33 -28.86 -32.32
N MET A 85 22.14 -28.28 -32.42
CA MET A 85 21.92 -26.88 -32.08
C MET A 85 21.40 -26.90 -30.65
N ASP A 86 22.27 -26.51 -29.73
CA ASP A 86 21.91 -26.27 -28.34
C ASP A 86 20.73 -25.29 -28.31
N ALA A 87 19.62 -25.75 -27.75
CA ALA A 87 18.56 -24.86 -27.33
C ALA A 87 19.19 -23.87 -26.34
N PRO A 88 19.08 -22.54 -26.54
CA PRO A 88 19.42 -21.63 -25.47
C PRO A 88 18.47 -21.97 -24.33
N SER A 89 19.02 -22.48 -23.24
CA SER A 89 18.36 -22.54 -21.96
C SER A 89 17.79 -21.16 -21.73
N SER A 90 16.45 -21.09 -21.74
CA SER A 90 15.71 -19.94 -21.25
C SER A 90 16.32 -19.58 -19.90
N ASP A 91 17.06 -18.48 -19.85
CA ASP A 91 17.38 -17.81 -18.60
C ASP A 91 16.05 -17.46 -17.96
N HIS A 92 15.59 -18.36 -17.09
CA HIS A 92 14.56 -18.06 -16.13
C HIS A 92 15.16 -17.04 -15.18
N GLN A 93 15.01 -15.76 -15.53
CA GLN A 93 15.19 -14.68 -14.62
C GLN A 93 14.07 -14.80 -13.58
N LEU A 94 14.38 -15.47 -12.47
CA LEU A 94 13.52 -15.62 -11.30
C LEU A 94 13.04 -14.23 -10.86
N PRO A 95 11.72 -13.96 -10.78
CA PRO A 95 11.24 -12.66 -10.36
C PRO A 95 11.25 -12.57 -8.82
N PHE A 96 11.93 -11.53 -8.32
CA PHE A 96 11.76 -10.93 -7.00
C PHE A 96 11.73 -11.90 -5.79
N GLN A 97 12.88 -12.46 -5.44
CA GLN A 97 13.08 -13.11 -4.13
C GLN A 97 13.81 -12.19 -3.16
N ASN A 98 13.18 -11.98 -1.99
CA ASN A 98 13.64 -11.83 -0.59
C ASN A 98 15.05 -11.31 -0.19
N ASN A 99 16.01 -11.13 -1.10
CA ASN A 99 17.39 -10.72 -0.81
C ASN A 99 17.78 -9.36 -1.40
N ALA A 100 16.81 -8.61 -1.94
CA ALA A 100 17.05 -7.26 -2.43
C ALA A 100 16.94 -6.27 -1.26
N VAL A 101 18.03 -5.54 -1.01
CA VAL A 101 18.07 -4.44 -0.03
C VAL A 101 16.94 -3.47 -0.34
N LEU A 102 16.02 -3.26 0.62
CA LEU A 102 14.93 -2.32 0.42
C LEU A 102 15.49 -0.90 0.34
N PRO A 103 14.92 -0.04 -0.51
CA PRO A 103 15.27 1.37 -0.51
C PRO A 103 14.97 2.01 0.86
N GLU A 104 15.83 2.96 1.25
CA GLU A 104 15.62 3.77 2.45
C GLU A 104 14.28 4.50 2.36
N LEU A 105 13.51 4.43 3.45
CA LEU A 105 12.22 5.09 3.56
C LEU A 105 12.02 5.58 5.00
N LEU A 106 11.40 6.75 5.17
CA LEU A 106 11.00 7.21 6.48
C LEU A 106 9.70 6.52 6.89
N THR A 107 9.72 5.90 8.06
CA THR A 107 8.60 5.17 8.66
C THR A 107 8.29 5.79 10.03
N GLU A 108 7.05 6.20 10.24
CA GLU A 108 6.60 6.88 11.45
C GLU A 108 5.69 5.97 12.27
N TYR A 109 6.06 5.76 13.53
CA TYR A 109 5.31 5.01 14.51
C TYR A 109 4.85 5.91 15.65
N MET A 110 3.71 5.57 16.22
CA MET A 110 3.37 5.99 17.58
C MET A 110 3.66 4.86 18.55
N VAL A 111 4.36 5.18 19.61
CA VAL A 111 4.89 4.21 20.57
C VAL A 111 4.52 4.69 21.97
N ASP A 112 3.92 3.85 22.82
CA ASP A 112 3.60 4.27 24.19
C ASP A 112 4.87 4.47 25.03
N MET A 113 5.24 5.74 25.22
CA MET A 113 6.43 6.14 25.96
C MET A 113 6.17 7.41 26.78
N LYS A 114 6.60 7.39 28.04
CA LYS A 114 6.30 8.43 29.05
C LYS A 114 7.54 8.92 29.80
N CYS A 115 8.73 8.48 29.39
CA CYS A 115 9.96 8.70 30.15
C CYS A 115 11.20 8.73 29.24
N ASP A 116 12.25 9.45 29.63
CA ASP A 116 13.53 9.46 28.89
C ASP A 116 14.20 8.08 28.86
N GLY A 117 14.09 7.30 29.94
CA GLY A 117 14.53 5.91 29.94
C GLY A 117 13.82 5.05 28.89
N CYS A 118 12.58 5.41 28.56
CA CYS A 118 11.76 4.75 27.55
C CYS A 118 12.28 5.06 26.15
N VAL A 119 12.64 6.34 25.90
CA VAL A 119 13.31 6.78 24.66
C VAL A 119 14.59 5.98 24.44
N ASN A 120 15.43 5.86 25.48
CA ASN A 120 16.70 5.16 25.39
C ASN A 120 16.51 3.66 25.11
N ALA A 121 15.54 3.01 25.76
CA ALA A 121 15.22 1.62 25.49
C ALA A 121 14.81 1.38 24.04
N VAL A 122 13.96 2.26 23.48
CA VAL A 122 13.54 2.21 22.07
C VAL A 122 14.73 2.41 21.12
N LYS A 123 15.52 3.47 21.32
CA LYS A 123 16.70 3.75 20.48
C LYS A 123 17.71 2.61 20.52
N ASN A 124 18.04 2.11 21.71
CA ASN A 124 18.97 1.00 21.88
C ASN A 124 18.46 -0.28 21.20
N LYS A 125 17.16 -0.56 21.29
CA LYS A 125 16.58 -1.74 20.65
C LYS A 125 16.61 -1.63 19.12
N LEU A 126 16.22 -0.48 18.57
CA LEU A 126 16.27 -0.25 17.13
C LEU A 126 17.71 -0.30 16.59
N ALA A 127 18.70 0.17 17.35
CA ALA A 127 20.11 0.04 16.96
C ALA A 127 20.59 -1.43 16.84
N THR A 128 19.85 -2.41 17.38
CA THR A 128 20.16 -3.84 17.22
C THR A 128 19.56 -4.47 15.97
N VAL A 129 18.65 -3.77 15.28
CA VAL A 129 17.93 -4.30 14.10
C VAL A 129 18.86 -4.43 12.88
N ASP A 130 20.08 -3.89 12.94
CA ASP A 130 20.97 -3.70 11.79
C ASP A 130 22.20 -4.61 11.78
N VAL A 131 22.08 -5.84 12.29
CA VAL A 131 23.27 -6.68 12.54
C VAL A 131 23.22 -8.03 11.84
N PHE A 132 22.33 -8.25 10.86
CA PHE A 132 22.24 -9.58 10.23
C PHE A 132 22.01 -9.56 8.72
N GLU A 133 22.99 -9.02 7.99
CA GLU A 133 23.34 -9.59 6.69
C GLU A 133 24.83 -9.43 6.42
N LEU A 134 25.66 -10.05 7.27
CA LEU A 134 27.01 -10.43 6.90
C LEU A 134 26.91 -11.63 5.95
N ILE A 135 26.44 -11.42 4.71
CA ILE A 135 26.62 -12.42 3.66
C ILE A 135 28.11 -12.66 3.54
N ARG A 136 28.50 -13.93 3.68
CA ARG A 136 29.82 -14.43 3.34
C ARG A 136 30.18 -13.92 1.93
N ALA A 137 30.96 -12.85 1.87
CA ALA A 137 31.68 -12.48 0.67
C ALA A 137 32.81 -13.51 0.48
N THR A 138 32.48 -14.66 -0.10
CA THR A 138 33.47 -15.41 -0.84
C THR A 138 33.71 -14.65 -2.14
N GLU A 139 34.72 -13.79 -2.11
CA GLU A 139 35.61 -13.32 -3.19
C GLU A 139 35.99 -11.85 -2.96
N PRO A 140 37.26 -11.53 -2.64
CA PRO A 140 37.71 -10.17 -2.41
C PRO A 140 38.25 -9.61 -3.73
N ILE A 141 37.58 -8.65 -4.38
CA ILE A 141 38.24 -7.71 -5.30
C ILE A 141 37.27 -6.53 -5.54
N TYR A 142 37.78 -5.33 -5.22
CA TYR A 142 37.16 -3.98 -5.25
C TYR A 142 36.27 -3.56 -4.08
N GLY A 143 36.88 -2.76 -3.19
CA GLY A 143 36.25 -1.59 -2.58
C GLY A 143 35.03 -1.85 -1.71
N PHE A 144 35.28 -2.12 -0.44
CA PHE A 144 34.25 -2.24 0.61
C PHE A 144 33.53 -0.89 0.81
N LEU A 145 32.53 -0.60 -0.02
CA LEU A 145 31.50 0.39 0.30
C LEU A 145 30.54 -0.31 1.26
N GLY A 146 30.81 -0.18 2.56
CA GLY A 146 29.93 -0.72 3.60
C GLY A 146 28.56 -0.07 3.53
N ILE A 147 27.63 -0.68 2.80
CA ILE A 147 26.22 -0.32 2.86
C ILE A 147 25.75 -0.78 4.24
N THR A 148 25.51 0.17 5.15
CA THR A 148 24.86 -0.14 6.41
C THR A 148 23.42 -0.54 6.08
N LEU A 149 23.16 -1.84 6.12
CA LEU A 149 21.83 -2.39 5.92
C LEU A 149 21.03 -2.19 7.22
N GLY A 150 19.90 -1.52 7.10
CA GLY A 150 18.94 -1.36 8.18
C GLY A 150 18.59 0.09 8.53
N ILE A 151 18.50 0.40 9.82
CA ILE A 151 18.10 1.66 10.43
C ILE A 151 19.26 2.65 10.44
N LYS A 152 19.16 3.64 9.57
CA LYS A 152 20.13 4.73 9.44
C LYS A 152 19.95 5.83 10.49
N ASN A 153 18.71 6.16 10.80
CA ASN A 153 18.41 7.21 11.76
C ASN A 153 17.12 6.92 12.53
N VAL A 154 17.13 7.26 13.82
CA VAL A 154 15.95 7.20 14.69
C VAL A 154 15.76 8.56 15.36
N ASP A 155 14.71 9.26 14.95
CA ASP A 155 14.21 10.45 15.62
C ASP A 155 13.06 10.08 16.57
N VAL A 156 13.06 10.66 17.77
CA VAL A 156 12.08 10.33 18.80
C VAL A 156 11.56 11.59 19.43
N ASP A 157 10.27 11.81 19.27
CA ASP A 157 9.52 12.89 19.90
C ASP A 157 8.71 12.33 21.06
N LEU A 158 9.25 12.47 22.27
CA LEU A 158 8.61 12.00 23.50
C LEU A 158 7.29 12.75 23.79
N SER A 159 7.20 14.03 23.44
CA SER A 159 6.01 14.85 23.71
C SER A 159 4.81 14.37 22.91
N ASN A 160 5.06 13.99 21.65
CA ASN A 160 4.04 13.46 20.76
C ASN A 160 3.95 11.92 20.79
N GLN A 161 4.88 11.24 21.47
CA GLN A 161 5.00 9.78 21.53
C GLN A 161 5.22 9.16 20.14
N VAL A 162 6.07 9.82 19.34
CA VAL A 162 6.33 9.48 17.94
C VAL A 162 7.78 9.04 17.77
N VAL A 163 7.97 7.97 17.00
CA VAL A 163 9.27 7.44 16.61
C VAL A 163 9.33 7.42 15.09
N ARG A 164 10.28 8.17 14.52
CA ARG A 164 10.55 8.20 13.08
C ARG A 164 11.83 7.44 12.80
N ILE A 165 11.73 6.47 11.90
CA ILE A 165 12.81 5.55 11.56
C ILE A 165 13.12 5.73 10.08
N LEU A 166 14.32 6.19 9.76
CA LEU A 166 14.84 6.19 8.39
C LEU A 166 15.69 4.94 8.20
N GLY A 167 15.35 4.11 7.22
CA GLY A 167 16.16 2.92 6.93
C GLY A 167 15.55 1.98 5.90
N SER A 168 16.24 0.86 5.69
CA SER A 168 15.85 -0.22 4.78
C SER A 168 15.23 -1.43 5.49
N SER A 169 15.12 -1.44 6.82
CA SER A 169 14.52 -2.56 7.57
C SER A 169 13.02 -2.70 7.28
N PRO A 170 12.46 -3.91 7.10
CA PRO A 170 11.03 -4.14 6.90
C PRO A 170 10.15 -3.61 8.05
N VAL A 171 8.90 -3.22 7.77
CA VAL A 171 7.94 -2.76 8.79
C VAL A 171 7.71 -3.83 9.84
N LYS A 172 7.62 -5.10 9.43
CA LYS A 172 7.46 -6.24 10.36
C LYS A 172 8.59 -6.27 11.39
N THR A 173 9.84 -6.26 10.92
CA THR A 173 11.03 -6.27 11.79
C THR A 173 11.08 -5.06 12.73
N MET A 174 10.79 -3.86 12.22
CA MET A 174 10.75 -2.64 13.05
C MET A 174 9.65 -2.71 14.10
N THR A 175 8.46 -3.19 13.72
CA THR A 175 7.30 -3.32 14.63
C THR A 175 7.61 -4.31 15.75
N GLU A 176 8.10 -5.52 15.41
CA GLU A 176 8.51 -6.53 16.37
C GLU A 176 9.61 -6.01 17.31
N ALA A 177 10.59 -5.28 16.79
CA ALA A 177 11.66 -4.70 17.60
C ALA A 177 11.12 -3.67 18.61
N LEU A 178 10.18 -2.81 18.20
CA LEU A 178 9.53 -1.85 19.10
C LEU A 178 8.71 -2.57 20.17
N GLU A 179 7.93 -3.58 19.79
CA GLU A 179 7.09 -4.37 20.70
C GLU A 179 7.91 -5.17 21.72
N GLN A 180 9.08 -5.67 21.34
CA GLN A 180 10.04 -6.33 22.24
C GLN A 180 10.57 -5.41 23.34
N THR A 181 10.39 -4.08 23.23
CA THR A 181 10.67 -3.15 24.33
C THR A 181 9.60 -3.13 25.42
N GLY A 182 8.53 -3.92 25.26
CA GLY A 182 7.36 -3.94 26.14
C GLY A 182 6.38 -2.78 25.88
N ARG A 183 6.45 -2.16 24.70
CA ARG A 183 5.65 -0.99 24.32
C ARG A 183 4.77 -1.32 23.15
N LYS A 184 3.52 -0.85 23.18
CA LYS A 184 2.67 -0.91 22.00
C LYS A 184 3.20 0.06 20.95
N ALA A 185 3.35 -0.41 19.73
CA ALA A 185 3.80 0.37 18.59
C ALA A 185 2.77 0.29 17.46
N ARG A 186 2.42 1.43 16.89
CA ARG A 186 1.46 1.53 15.79
C ARG A 186 2.09 2.29 14.65
N LEU A 187 2.14 1.66 13.47
CA LEU A 187 2.53 2.38 12.25
C LEU A 187 1.48 3.45 11.94
N ILE A 188 1.92 4.71 11.81
CA ILE A 188 1.05 5.85 11.53
C ILE A 188 1.37 6.56 10.21
N GLY A 189 2.57 6.37 9.66
CA GLY A 189 2.95 7.00 8.39
C GLY A 189 4.12 6.32 7.70
N GLN A 190 4.13 6.36 6.37
CA GLN A 190 5.27 5.94 5.53
C GLN A 190 5.44 6.89 4.35
N GLY A 191 6.68 7.17 3.97
CA GLY A 191 6.93 8.03 2.81
C GLY A 191 8.20 8.84 2.91
N VAL A 192 8.38 9.71 1.94
CA VAL A 192 9.33 10.82 2.02
C VAL A 192 8.51 12.08 2.33
N PRO A 193 8.73 12.75 3.47
CA PRO A 193 8.03 13.99 3.80
C PRO A 193 8.18 15.03 2.71
N GLU A 194 7.17 15.90 2.56
CA GLU A 194 7.18 17.10 1.71
C GLU A 194 7.32 16.89 0.18
N ASP A 195 7.71 15.70 -0.27
CA ASP A 195 7.93 15.41 -1.69
C ASP A 195 6.64 14.98 -2.43
N PHE A 196 5.69 14.35 -1.74
CA PHE A 196 4.52 13.73 -2.37
C PHE A 196 3.22 13.96 -1.60
N LEU A 197 2.15 14.33 -2.33
CA LEU A 197 0.79 14.47 -1.76
C LEU A 197 0.15 13.13 -1.36
N VAL A 198 0.61 12.02 -1.95
CA VAL A 198 0.18 10.66 -1.62
C VAL A 198 1.43 9.78 -1.60
N SER A 199 2.02 9.63 -0.41
CA SER A 199 3.24 8.84 -0.24
C SER A 199 2.96 7.39 0.08
N ALA A 200 1.77 7.04 0.58
CA ALA A 200 1.46 5.68 1.04
C ALA A 200 0.05 5.22 0.67
N ALA A 201 -0.07 3.90 0.55
CA ALA A 201 -1.32 3.19 0.34
C ALA A 201 -1.32 1.86 1.11
N VAL A 202 -2.52 1.36 1.38
CA VAL A 202 -2.73 0.09 2.06
C VAL A 202 -3.87 -0.67 1.41
N SER A 203 -3.73 -1.98 1.30
CA SER A 203 -4.81 -2.90 0.95
C SER A 203 -4.96 -3.93 2.06
N GLU A 204 -6.18 -4.11 2.55
CA GLU A 204 -6.47 -4.91 3.74
C GLU A 204 -7.48 -6.01 3.39
N PHE A 205 -7.05 -7.26 3.57
CA PHE A 205 -7.83 -8.48 3.40
C PHE A 205 -8.42 -8.86 4.76
N LYS A 206 -9.75 -8.86 4.85
CA LYS A 206 -10.50 -8.99 6.12
C LYS A 206 -11.17 -10.36 6.31
N GLY A 207 -10.79 -11.37 5.53
CA GLY A 207 -11.41 -12.69 5.57
C GLY A 207 -12.68 -12.82 4.72
N PRO A 208 -13.44 -13.92 4.88
CA PRO A 208 -13.42 -14.81 6.04
C PRO A 208 -12.21 -15.78 6.12
N ASP A 209 -11.66 -16.17 4.98
CA ASP A 209 -10.63 -17.22 4.94
C ASP A 209 -9.20 -16.64 4.87
N ILE A 210 -9.00 -15.59 4.07
CA ILE A 210 -7.70 -14.96 3.85
C ILE A 210 -7.67 -13.60 4.54
N PHE A 211 -6.73 -13.44 5.47
CA PHE A 211 -6.42 -12.18 6.11
C PHE A 211 -5.07 -11.67 5.62
N GLY A 212 -4.89 -10.36 5.61
CA GLY A 212 -3.62 -9.81 5.18
C GLY A 212 -3.60 -8.31 5.02
N VAL A 213 -2.39 -7.77 5.00
CA VAL A 213 -2.15 -6.35 4.82
C VAL A 213 -1.02 -6.18 3.81
N VAL A 214 -1.29 -5.43 2.75
CA VAL A 214 -0.29 -5.00 1.79
C VAL A 214 -0.09 -3.50 1.93
N ARG A 215 1.14 -3.08 2.15
CA ARG A 215 1.57 -1.68 2.28
C ARG A 215 2.37 -1.31 1.05
N LEU A 216 2.01 -0.17 0.46
CA LEU A 216 2.75 0.41 -0.65
C LEU A 216 3.21 1.80 -0.23
N ALA A 217 4.50 2.08 -0.36
CA ALA A 217 5.05 3.38 -0.04
C ALA A 217 5.95 3.88 -1.16
N LEU A 218 5.69 5.10 -1.61
CA LEU A 218 6.46 5.75 -2.66
C LEU A 218 7.79 6.22 -2.07
N VAL A 219 8.88 5.75 -2.66
CA VAL A 219 10.25 6.19 -2.33
C VAL A 219 10.63 7.38 -3.20
N ASN A 220 10.33 7.28 -4.49
CA ASN A 220 10.46 8.36 -5.46
C ASN A 220 9.46 8.14 -6.60
N MET A 221 9.41 9.04 -7.59
CA MET A 221 8.44 9.00 -8.70
C MET A 221 8.48 7.73 -9.56
N GLU A 222 9.51 6.91 -9.43
CA GLU A 222 9.73 5.70 -10.22
C GLU A 222 9.92 4.45 -9.36
N LEU A 223 9.77 4.52 -8.04
CA LEU A 223 10.06 3.41 -7.15
C LEU A 223 9.06 3.36 -5.99
N ALA A 224 8.34 2.25 -5.88
CA ALA A 224 7.47 1.96 -4.74
C ALA A 224 8.00 0.75 -3.97
N ARG A 225 8.10 0.88 -2.66
CA ARG A 225 8.32 -0.23 -1.73
C ARG A 225 6.99 -0.93 -1.48
N ILE A 226 7.02 -2.26 -1.47
CA ILE A 226 5.85 -3.12 -1.28
C ILE A 226 6.18 -4.10 -0.16
N GLU A 227 5.33 -4.12 0.86
CA GLU A 227 5.40 -5.10 1.94
C GLU A 227 4.05 -5.76 2.12
N ALA A 228 4.02 -7.07 2.20
CA ALA A 228 2.80 -7.83 2.39
C ALA A 228 2.96 -8.88 3.49
N ASN A 229 1.89 -9.05 4.25
CA ASN A 229 1.73 -10.15 5.20
C ASN A 229 0.35 -10.75 4.98
N PHE A 230 0.28 -12.05 4.77
CA PHE A 230 -0.95 -12.81 4.60
C PHE A 230 -1.00 -13.99 5.56
N SER A 231 -2.22 -14.36 5.96
CA SER A 231 -2.53 -15.57 6.70
C SER A 231 -3.81 -16.22 6.18
N GLY A 232 -3.90 -17.54 6.34
CA GLY A 232 -5.05 -18.33 5.86
C GLY A 232 -4.97 -18.75 4.40
N LEU A 233 -3.80 -18.64 3.77
CA LEU A 233 -3.54 -19.20 2.44
C LEU A 233 -3.18 -20.69 2.54
N SER A 234 -3.42 -21.45 1.48
CA SER A 234 -2.92 -22.82 1.39
C SER A 234 -1.39 -22.82 1.27
N PRO A 235 -0.68 -23.78 1.88
CA PRO A 235 0.77 -23.91 1.69
C PRO A 235 1.13 -24.11 0.21
N GLY A 236 2.16 -23.41 -0.26
CA GLY A 236 2.61 -23.49 -1.65
C GLY A 236 2.83 -22.12 -2.30
N LYS A 237 2.75 -22.10 -3.63
CA LYS A 237 3.03 -20.91 -4.44
C LYS A 237 1.74 -20.30 -4.96
N HIS A 238 1.55 -19.02 -4.69
CA HIS A 238 0.37 -18.26 -5.08
C HIS A 238 0.76 -17.10 -5.98
N GLY A 239 0.03 -16.88 -7.08
CA GLY A 239 0.18 -15.66 -7.87
C GLY A 239 -0.43 -14.47 -7.14
N TRP A 240 0.09 -13.27 -7.38
CA TRP A 240 -0.57 -12.04 -6.92
C TRP A 240 -0.29 -10.85 -7.83
N SER A 241 -1.24 -9.94 -7.92
CA SER A 241 -1.13 -8.76 -8.79
C SER A 241 -1.98 -7.59 -8.32
N ILE A 242 -1.68 -6.43 -8.88
CA ILE A 242 -2.54 -5.25 -8.88
C ILE A 242 -3.42 -5.32 -10.12
N ASN A 243 -4.74 -5.25 -9.95
CA ASN A 243 -5.70 -5.30 -11.05
C ASN A 243 -6.27 -3.92 -11.37
N GLU A 244 -6.91 -3.80 -12.53
CA GLU A 244 -7.34 -2.52 -13.08
C GLU A 244 -8.37 -1.81 -12.20
N PHE A 245 -9.32 -2.55 -11.63
CA PHE A 245 -10.45 -1.99 -10.89
C PHE A 245 -10.46 -2.44 -9.43
N GLY A 246 -10.83 -1.51 -8.55
CA GLY A 246 -11.22 -1.80 -7.16
C GLY A 246 -12.68 -2.25 -7.02
N ASP A 247 -13.29 -2.81 -8.07
CA ASP A 247 -14.65 -3.33 -8.02
C ASP A 247 -14.65 -4.73 -7.38
N LEU A 248 -15.19 -4.82 -6.16
CA LEU A 248 -15.33 -6.06 -5.40
C LEU A 248 -16.78 -6.61 -5.41
N THR A 249 -17.68 -6.09 -6.26
CA THR A 249 -19.09 -6.52 -6.32
C THR A 249 -19.26 -8.00 -6.63
N LYS A 250 -18.29 -8.61 -7.33
CA LYS A 250 -18.20 -10.06 -7.58
C LYS A 250 -16.86 -10.62 -7.10
N GLY A 251 -16.34 -10.06 -6.00
CA GLY A 251 -15.03 -10.44 -5.47
C GLY A 251 -13.90 -10.21 -6.50
N PRO A 252 -12.91 -11.10 -6.56
CA PRO A 252 -11.79 -10.99 -7.51
C PRO A 252 -12.21 -10.93 -8.99
N SER A 253 -13.32 -11.57 -9.35
CA SER A 253 -13.80 -11.64 -10.75
C SER A 253 -14.21 -10.28 -11.35
N SER A 254 -14.56 -9.28 -10.54
CA SER A 254 -14.94 -7.94 -11.00
C SER A 254 -13.76 -6.96 -11.07
N THR A 255 -12.55 -7.38 -10.69
CA THR A 255 -11.38 -6.49 -10.61
C THR A 255 -10.73 -6.16 -11.97
N GLY A 256 -11.19 -6.80 -13.05
CA GLY A 256 -10.65 -6.61 -14.38
C GLY A 256 -9.32 -7.33 -14.60
N LYS A 257 -8.52 -6.87 -15.56
CA LYS A 257 -7.22 -7.47 -15.89
C LYS A 257 -6.12 -6.96 -14.95
N VAL A 258 -4.96 -7.63 -14.99
CA VAL A 258 -3.74 -7.11 -14.35
C VAL A 258 -3.45 -5.72 -14.87
N PHE A 259 -3.21 -4.79 -13.94
CA PHE A 259 -2.97 -3.39 -14.24
C PHE A 259 -1.78 -3.23 -15.19
N ASN A 260 -2.01 -2.58 -16.34
CA ASN A 260 -0.94 -2.21 -17.24
C ASN A 260 -1.26 -0.86 -17.90
N PRO A 261 -0.58 0.24 -17.54
CA PRO A 261 -0.86 1.53 -18.13
C PRO A 261 -0.46 1.54 -19.61
N ALA A 262 -1.33 2.10 -20.47
CA ALA A 262 -1.20 2.07 -21.93
C ALA A 262 0.13 2.61 -22.50
N ASN A 263 0.87 3.41 -21.71
CA ASN A 263 2.09 4.08 -22.13
C ASN A 263 3.39 3.34 -21.72
N LYS A 264 3.30 2.18 -21.06
CA LYS A 264 4.46 1.38 -20.62
C LYS A 264 4.37 -0.04 -21.15
N VAL A 265 4.48 -0.18 -22.46
CA VAL A 265 4.44 -1.46 -23.17
C VAL A 265 5.83 -2.10 -23.10
N THR A 266 6.20 -2.67 -21.96
CA THR A 266 7.23 -3.72 -21.95
C THR A 266 6.53 -5.03 -22.28
N GLU A 267 6.86 -5.62 -23.43
CA GLU A 267 6.15 -6.75 -24.06
C GLU A 267 6.17 -8.09 -23.28
N LYS A 268 6.76 -8.15 -22.08
CA LYS A 268 6.95 -9.41 -21.35
C LYS A 268 6.09 -9.59 -20.09
N GLN A 269 5.76 -8.54 -19.35
CA GLN A 269 5.00 -8.68 -18.09
C GLN A 269 4.23 -7.39 -17.72
N PRO A 270 2.95 -7.49 -17.33
CA PRO A 270 2.16 -6.33 -16.88
C PRO A 270 2.79 -5.61 -15.68
N LEU A 271 2.69 -4.28 -15.62
CA LEU A 271 3.19 -3.48 -14.50
C LEU A 271 2.54 -3.85 -13.15
N GLY A 272 1.32 -4.35 -13.16
CA GLY A 272 0.61 -4.80 -11.96
C GLY A 272 1.04 -6.18 -11.46
N ASP A 273 1.81 -6.96 -12.23
CA ASP A 273 2.17 -8.32 -11.84
C ASP A 273 3.22 -8.34 -10.72
N LEU A 274 2.86 -8.78 -9.51
CA LEU A 274 3.76 -8.77 -8.36
C LEU A 274 4.55 -10.10 -8.22
N GLY A 275 4.37 -11.04 -9.17
CA GLY A 275 5.07 -12.31 -9.19
C GLY A 275 4.33 -13.38 -8.38
N THR A 276 5.10 -14.09 -7.54
CA THR A 276 4.66 -15.24 -6.74
C THR A 276 4.89 -14.97 -5.25
N LEU A 277 3.91 -15.32 -4.44
CA LEU A 277 4.00 -15.44 -2.98
C LEU A 277 4.31 -16.89 -2.61
N GLU A 278 5.32 -17.08 -1.76
CA GLU A 278 5.60 -18.37 -1.13
C GLU A 278 4.90 -18.40 0.24
N VAL A 279 4.01 -19.37 0.41
CA VAL A 279 3.23 -19.59 1.62
C VAL A 279 3.79 -20.79 2.37
N ASP A 280 4.04 -20.61 3.66
CA ASP A 280 4.58 -21.66 4.52
C ASP A 280 3.53 -22.73 4.91
N GLU A 281 3.96 -23.75 5.63
CA GLU A 281 3.08 -24.84 6.10
C GLU A 281 1.99 -24.38 7.07
N LYS A 282 2.13 -23.20 7.68
CA LYS A 282 1.13 -22.60 8.58
C LYS A 282 0.11 -21.75 7.83
N GLY A 283 0.26 -21.58 6.51
CA GLY A 283 -0.57 -20.71 5.71
C GLY A 283 -0.23 -19.23 5.86
N GLU A 284 0.99 -18.92 6.30
CA GLU A 284 1.52 -17.56 6.43
C GLU A 284 2.42 -17.22 5.23
N ALA A 285 2.30 -15.99 4.73
CA ALA A 285 3.14 -15.50 3.64
C ALA A 285 3.66 -14.10 3.97
N PHE A 286 4.97 -13.90 3.84
CA PHE A 286 5.60 -12.61 4.03
C PHE A 286 6.36 -12.22 2.77
N PHE A 287 6.11 -11.00 2.28
CA PHE A 287 6.83 -10.43 1.15
C PHE A 287 7.34 -9.05 1.52
N SER A 288 8.58 -8.78 1.14
CA SER A 288 9.17 -7.46 1.26
C SER A 288 10.04 -7.18 0.04
N GLY A 289 9.70 -6.15 -0.72
CA GLY A 289 10.41 -5.82 -1.94
C GLY A 289 10.13 -4.40 -2.41
N PHE A 290 10.58 -4.10 -3.62
CA PHE A 290 10.26 -2.85 -4.30
C PHE A 290 9.93 -3.13 -5.76
N LYS A 291 9.20 -2.20 -6.36
CA LYS A 291 8.84 -2.25 -7.77
C LYS A 291 9.11 -0.91 -8.43
N GLU A 292 9.87 -0.98 -9.51
CA GLU A 292 10.13 0.18 -10.37
C GLU A 292 8.88 0.56 -11.17
N GLN A 293 8.85 1.81 -11.62
CA GLN A 293 7.83 2.39 -12.48
C GLN A 293 6.40 2.40 -11.91
N LEU A 294 6.25 2.06 -10.63
CA LEU A 294 4.99 2.00 -9.92
C LEU A 294 4.80 3.26 -9.07
N ARG A 295 3.75 4.04 -9.35
CA ARG A 295 3.42 5.26 -8.59
C ARG A 295 2.19 5.01 -7.75
N VAL A 296 2.27 5.24 -6.44
CA VAL A 296 1.16 5.01 -5.49
C VAL A 296 -0.13 5.72 -5.92
N VAL A 297 -0.03 6.95 -6.44
CA VAL A 297 -1.19 7.73 -6.92
C VAL A 297 -1.98 7.03 -8.03
N ASP A 298 -1.31 6.25 -8.90
CA ASP A 298 -1.95 5.51 -9.99
C ASP A 298 -2.66 4.24 -9.50
N LEU A 299 -2.38 3.79 -8.27
CA LEU A 299 -2.88 2.55 -7.69
C LEU A 299 -4.11 2.79 -6.80
N ILE A 300 -4.32 4.01 -6.30
CA ILE A 300 -5.45 4.31 -5.42
C ILE A 300 -6.76 3.97 -6.11
N GLY A 301 -7.61 3.19 -5.43
CA GLY A 301 -8.90 2.73 -5.94
C GLY A 301 -8.83 1.53 -6.87
N ARG A 302 -7.63 0.99 -7.13
CA ARG A 302 -7.44 -0.33 -7.76
C ARG A 302 -7.51 -1.43 -6.70
N SER A 303 -7.29 -2.68 -7.09
CA SER A 303 -7.27 -3.81 -6.15
C SER A 303 -5.95 -4.58 -6.21
N ILE A 304 -5.58 -5.19 -5.10
CA ILE A 304 -4.62 -6.29 -5.07
C ILE A 304 -5.43 -7.59 -5.04
N VAL A 305 -5.00 -8.56 -5.84
CA VAL A 305 -5.62 -9.87 -5.98
C VAL A 305 -4.58 -10.94 -5.71
N VAL A 306 -4.97 -11.95 -4.92
CA VAL A 306 -4.20 -13.17 -4.68
C VAL A 306 -4.89 -14.31 -5.42
N TYR A 307 -4.12 -15.12 -6.12
CA TYR A 307 -4.56 -16.21 -7.00
C TYR A 307 -4.22 -17.55 -6.39
N GLU A 308 -4.92 -18.59 -6.84
CA GLU A 308 -4.62 -19.96 -6.40
C GLU A 308 -3.30 -20.44 -6.98
N THR A 309 -3.04 -20.09 -8.23
CA THR A 309 -1.88 -20.56 -9.01
C THR A 309 -0.99 -19.40 -9.47
N GLU A 310 0.28 -19.70 -9.77
CA GLU A 310 1.26 -18.70 -10.21
C GLU A 310 0.93 -18.08 -11.58
N ASP A 311 0.22 -18.83 -12.43
CA ASP A 311 -0.17 -18.44 -13.79
C ASP A 311 -1.33 -17.43 -13.82
N LYS A 312 -1.99 -17.18 -12.68
CA LYS A 312 -3.08 -16.21 -12.53
C LYS A 312 -4.22 -16.44 -13.54
N SER A 313 -4.46 -17.70 -13.88
CA SER A 313 -5.50 -18.10 -14.84
C SER A 313 -6.89 -18.18 -14.20
N ASP A 314 -6.94 -18.34 -12.88
CA ASP A 314 -8.15 -18.30 -12.08
C ASP A 314 -8.63 -16.85 -11.83
N PRO A 315 -9.90 -16.64 -11.45
CA PRO A 315 -10.41 -15.29 -11.17
C PRO A 315 -9.78 -14.60 -9.95
N GLY A 316 -9.02 -15.33 -9.11
CA GLY A 316 -8.47 -14.89 -7.83
C GLY A 316 -9.20 -15.51 -6.64
N LEU A 317 -8.45 -15.83 -5.59
CA LEU A 317 -8.95 -16.30 -4.29
C LEU A 317 -9.53 -15.17 -3.45
N ALA A 318 -8.81 -14.05 -3.37
CA ALA A 318 -9.22 -12.89 -2.59
C ALA A 318 -8.74 -11.60 -3.25
N ALA A 319 -9.48 -10.52 -3.02
CA ALA A 319 -9.14 -9.21 -3.53
C ALA A 319 -9.47 -8.13 -2.50
N ALA A 320 -8.65 -7.09 -2.46
CA ALA A 320 -8.84 -5.94 -1.58
C ALA A 320 -8.46 -4.64 -2.27
N VAL A 321 -9.24 -3.58 -2.03
CA VAL A 321 -9.03 -2.27 -2.64
C VAL A 321 -7.81 -1.59 -2.01
N ILE A 322 -6.98 -1.00 -2.87
CA ILE A 322 -5.87 -0.14 -2.48
C ILE A 322 -6.42 1.22 -2.05
N ALA A 323 -6.44 1.45 -0.75
CA ALA A 323 -6.85 2.69 -0.12
C ALA A 323 -5.64 3.60 0.16
N ARG A 324 -5.90 4.90 0.31
CA ARG A 324 -4.86 5.84 0.77
C ARG A 324 -4.45 5.51 2.20
N SER A 325 -3.15 5.59 2.46
CA SER A 325 -2.58 5.55 3.80
C SER A 325 -1.88 6.88 4.08
N ALA A 326 -1.77 7.23 5.35
CA ALA A 326 -1.09 8.45 5.74
C ALA A 326 0.41 8.39 5.43
N GLY A 327 0.94 9.51 4.95
CA GLY A 327 2.37 9.79 4.93
C GLY A 327 2.93 10.13 6.30
N VAL A 328 4.26 10.24 6.38
CA VAL A 328 4.92 10.72 7.60
C VAL A 328 4.49 12.16 7.87
N GLY A 329 4.03 12.44 9.09
CA GLY A 329 3.53 13.76 9.46
C GLY A 329 2.04 14.01 9.22
N GLU A 330 1.34 13.08 8.57
CA GLU A 330 -0.05 13.30 8.15
C GLU A 330 -1.09 12.77 9.15
N ASN A 331 -0.70 11.93 10.11
CA ASN A 331 -1.65 11.23 10.99
C ASN A 331 -1.21 11.16 12.45
N TYR A 332 -1.67 12.13 13.25
CA TYR A 332 -1.49 12.17 14.72
C TYR A 332 -2.78 11.86 15.48
N LYS A 333 -3.72 11.14 14.87
CA LYS A 333 -5.00 10.83 15.51
C LYS A 333 -4.74 9.95 16.75
N LYS A 334 -5.12 10.44 17.94
CA LYS A 334 -4.98 9.68 19.19
C LYS A 334 -6.26 8.94 19.60
N LEU A 335 -7.41 9.45 19.17
CA LEU A 335 -8.73 8.98 19.55
C LEU A 335 -9.56 8.68 18.31
N CYS A 336 -10.19 7.51 18.27
CA CYS A 336 -11.25 7.24 17.32
C CYS A 336 -12.58 7.77 17.85
N THR A 337 -13.21 8.71 17.14
CA THR A 337 -14.51 9.29 17.55
C THR A 337 -15.68 8.34 17.34
N CYS A 338 -15.52 7.28 16.54
CA CYS A 338 -16.61 6.34 16.25
C CYS A 338 -16.99 5.48 17.46
N ASP A 339 -16.01 5.10 18.28
CA ASP A 339 -16.13 4.18 19.40
C ASP A 339 -15.44 4.68 20.68
N GLY A 340 -14.74 5.82 20.63
CA GLY A 340 -14.01 6.39 21.76
C GLY A 340 -12.72 5.64 22.09
N THR A 341 -12.30 4.68 21.25
CA THR A 341 -11.11 3.88 21.48
C THR A 341 -9.86 4.73 21.25
N THR A 342 -8.97 4.77 22.25
CA THR A 342 -7.63 5.32 22.08
C THR A 342 -6.88 4.42 21.09
N ILE A 343 -6.28 4.98 20.03
CA ILE A 343 -5.77 4.18 18.91
C ILE A 343 -4.68 3.16 19.33
N TRP A 344 -3.97 3.38 20.43
CA TRP A 344 -2.98 2.43 21.00
C TRP A 344 -3.62 1.32 21.86
N GLU A 345 -4.87 1.50 22.28
CA GLU A 345 -5.61 0.52 23.07
C GLU A 345 -6.32 -0.48 22.16
N ALA A 346 -6.64 -0.07 20.93
CA ALA A 346 -7.22 -0.92 19.90
C ALA A 346 -6.33 -2.14 19.60
N THR A 347 -6.90 -3.31 19.81
CA THR A 347 -6.39 -4.63 19.47
C THR A 347 -7.18 -5.21 18.30
N ASP A 348 -6.72 -6.30 17.70
CA ASP A 348 -7.47 -7.01 16.64
C ASP A 348 -8.91 -7.39 17.09
N LYS A 349 -9.13 -7.53 18.41
CA LYS A 349 -10.44 -7.81 19.01
C LYS A 349 -11.39 -6.62 19.03
N ASP A 350 -10.90 -5.41 18.81
CA ASP A 350 -11.71 -4.19 18.75
C ASP A 350 -12.24 -3.93 17.33
N PHE A 351 -11.69 -4.63 16.32
CA PHE A 351 -12.12 -4.55 14.92
C PHE A 351 -13.12 -5.63 14.51
N VAL A 352 -13.93 -6.14 15.45
CA VAL A 352 -15.00 -7.09 15.13
C VAL A 352 -15.99 -6.39 14.21
N THR A 353 -16.21 -6.97 13.03
CA THR A 353 -17.31 -6.58 12.17
C THR A 353 -18.60 -6.76 12.95
N ASN A 354 -19.20 -5.65 13.39
CA ASN A 354 -20.62 -5.66 13.69
C ASN A 354 -21.29 -6.15 12.40
N LYS A 355 -21.80 -7.37 12.41
CA LYS A 355 -22.77 -7.83 11.42
C LYS A 355 -23.97 -6.90 11.58
N VAL A 356 -24.02 -5.87 10.75
CA VAL A 356 -25.22 -5.04 10.55
C VAL A 356 -26.16 -5.81 9.64
#